data_AF-A0A349X307-F1
#
_entry.id   AF-A0A349X307-F1
#
_cell.length_a   1.000
_cell.length_b   1.000
_cell.length_c   1.000
_cell.angle_alpha   90.00
_cell.angle_beta   90.00
_cell.angle_gamma   90.00
#
_symmetry.space_group_name_H-M   'P 1'
#
loop_
_entity.id
_entity.type
_entity.pdbx_description
1 polymer ?
#
loop_
_entity_poly.entity_id
_entity_poly.type
_entity_poly.pdbx_seq_one_letter_code
_entity_poly.pdbx_strand_id
1 'polypeptide(L)'
;MSTRIKSNICRLFILSLLTALSGQVLAQSLDGDTIDDSIDNCTQVANEEQRDTDGDGFGNYCDPDLDNNSVVNSIDYNLLKLEFYSNNANADFDGDTQVNFADLGIMKSFLGGPSGPSALSNQSNIGFLGRGNNFGASRIIQGQGSPEDYALLKSSGFQHVRIGYKMDEKSGGAPNHVIPNYDMTLLQSEVDDCIAAGLICIVDPVHNWANNGTVTAYEDTAANRLKLQKIWEQVAAHFANYSIQNVVFEILNEPHDIGNAEQITSVGLTAIRADAGNANRKVIVSGDGFTTRQALLDAFNNDELPTDDANLIATFHYYDPRPFTKQGSDSPGVDVSWGSNGEYNTVTSDFAAVTTANQAWAARNGVNPLTVYLGEFGVDNDAPVADRLNWLSWVVMAAESEGFSWAHWQMYNNTATAKGMGPWTSTEINNPALRTFDNNVVDALTTFYEAEAGNQFNGVAVESANSGFTGNGYVTFPANDFGGGVFANQTIFIPRQAVYALTFRYASDVARNINIITTDNNGVNAHTVTNETFPATGGFNVWGTHTVNALIEPGDSIIIKLVSSSEQGPNIDSITVRQ
;
A
#
# COMPACT_ATOMS: atom_id res chain seq x y z
N MET A 1 21.09 -10.46 -86.18
CA MET A 1 19.78 -10.70 -86.83
C MET A 1 18.71 -10.57 -85.74
N SER A 2 17.71 -9.70 -85.94
CA SER A 2 16.49 -9.47 -85.12
C SER A 2 16.65 -8.94 -83.67
N THR A 3 16.35 -7.67 -83.35
CA THR A 3 15.03 -7.07 -82.98
C THR A 3 14.39 -7.69 -81.71
N ARG A 4 13.97 -6.95 -80.67
CA ARG A 4 13.09 -5.76 -80.65
C ARG A 4 13.15 -4.99 -79.30
N ILE A 5 12.84 -3.70 -79.40
CA ILE A 5 12.75 -2.63 -78.38
C ILE A 5 11.34 -2.60 -77.74
N LYS A 6 11.25 -2.08 -76.49
CA LYS A 6 10.22 -1.21 -75.84
C LYS A 6 9.97 -1.69 -74.39
N SER A 7 9.82 -0.88 -73.34
CA SER A 7 9.69 0.58 -73.20
C SER A 7 9.48 0.94 -71.70
N ASN A 8 10.28 1.88 -71.20
CA ASN A 8 9.93 2.99 -70.29
C ASN A 8 9.75 2.74 -68.77
N ILE A 9 10.67 3.25 -67.94
CA ILE A 9 10.68 4.58 -67.26
C ILE A 9 9.60 4.67 -66.16
N CYS A 10 10.00 4.67 -64.86
CA CYS A 10 10.16 5.91 -64.08
C CYS A 10 10.35 5.64 -62.56
N ARG A 11 11.38 6.28 -61.99
CA ARG A 11 11.55 6.79 -60.61
C ARG A 11 11.66 5.82 -59.42
N LEU A 12 12.93 5.65 -59.05
CA LEU A 12 13.48 5.68 -57.69
C LEU A 12 12.64 6.50 -56.69
N PHE A 13 12.20 5.85 -55.60
CA PHE A 13 12.14 6.42 -54.26
C PHE A 13 12.73 5.38 -53.31
N ILE A 14 13.83 5.74 -52.66
CA ILE A 14 14.44 4.98 -51.58
C ILE A 14 13.66 5.36 -50.31
N LEU A 15 13.00 4.39 -49.69
CA LEU A 15 12.76 4.43 -48.26
C LEU A 15 12.83 2.99 -47.71
N SER A 16 13.74 2.84 -46.76
CA SER A 16 14.11 1.65 -46.01
C SER A 16 12.93 0.87 -45.45
N LEU A 17 12.81 -0.41 -45.84
CA LEU A 17 11.98 -1.39 -45.15
C LEU A 17 12.86 -2.10 -44.09
N LEU A 18 13.05 -1.45 -42.95
CA LEU A 18 13.34 -2.15 -41.68
C LEU A 18 11.98 -2.43 -41.06
N THR A 19 11.41 -3.59 -41.36
CA THR A 19 10.27 -4.11 -40.59
C THR A 19 10.78 -4.42 -39.19
N ALA A 20 10.30 -3.62 -38.24
CA ALA A 20 10.46 -3.81 -36.81
C ALA A 20 10.00 -5.23 -36.43
N LEU A 21 10.96 -6.04 -35.98
CA LEU A 21 10.68 -7.00 -34.93
C LEU A 21 10.55 -6.16 -33.65
N SER A 22 9.35 -5.68 -33.38
CA SER A 22 8.98 -5.30 -32.03
C SER A 22 9.14 -6.58 -31.19
N GLY A 23 10.07 -6.55 -30.24
CA GLY A 23 10.11 -7.54 -29.19
C GLY A 23 8.76 -7.51 -28.49
N GLN A 24 7.91 -8.48 -28.80
CA GLN A 24 6.90 -8.91 -27.85
C GLN A 24 7.71 -9.49 -26.70
N VAL A 25 7.81 -8.72 -25.61
CA VAL A 25 7.92 -9.31 -24.28
C VAL A 25 6.72 -10.26 -24.23
N LEU A 26 6.98 -11.56 -24.34
CA LEU A 26 5.95 -12.53 -23.98
C LEU A 26 5.69 -12.26 -22.50
N ALA A 27 4.46 -11.86 -22.16
CA ALA A 27 4.00 -11.92 -20.78
C ALA A 27 4.38 -13.32 -20.27
N GLN A 28 5.23 -13.35 -19.25
CA GLN A 28 5.60 -14.61 -18.65
C GLN A 28 4.48 -14.91 -17.67
N SER A 29 3.57 -15.80 -18.06
CA SER A 29 2.50 -16.34 -17.22
C SER A 29 2.88 -17.78 -16.86
N LEU A 30 2.98 -18.05 -15.56
CA LEU A 30 3.32 -19.35 -15.00
C LEU A 30 2.14 -20.33 -15.07
N ASP A 31 0.92 -19.82 -14.96
CA ASP A 31 -0.32 -20.60 -14.93
C ASP A 31 -1.02 -20.70 -16.29
N GLY A 32 -0.53 -19.97 -17.29
CA GLY A 32 -0.94 -20.06 -18.68
C GLY A 32 -2.10 -19.13 -19.07
N ASP A 33 -2.44 -18.15 -18.23
CA ASP A 33 -3.35 -17.07 -18.58
C ASP A 33 -2.64 -15.93 -19.35
N THR A 34 -3.31 -14.79 -19.53
CA THR A 34 -2.78 -13.65 -20.29
C THR A 34 -2.16 -12.55 -19.43
N ILE A 35 -2.14 -12.73 -18.11
CA ILE A 35 -1.63 -11.78 -17.14
C ILE A 35 -0.15 -12.06 -16.92
N ASP A 36 0.63 -10.99 -16.77
CA ASP A 36 2.06 -11.13 -16.50
C ASP A 36 2.27 -11.49 -15.03
N ASP A 37 3.13 -12.47 -14.75
CA ASP A 37 3.45 -12.95 -13.39
C ASP A 37 3.80 -11.81 -12.42
N SER A 38 4.30 -10.66 -12.90
CA SER A 38 4.65 -9.51 -12.05
C SER A 38 3.46 -8.68 -11.56
N ILE A 39 2.27 -8.87 -12.12
CA ILE A 39 1.04 -8.14 -11.78
C ILE A 39 -0.15 -9.07 -11.54
N ASP A 40 0.10 -10.37 -11.47
CA ASP A 40 -0.93 -11.41 -11.36
C ASP A 40 -1.31 -11.65 -9.89
N ASN A 41 -2.59 -11.46 -9.55
CA ASN A 41 -3.09 -11.73 -8.21
C ASN A 41 -3.33 -13.23 -7.90
N CYS A 42 -3.13 -14.13 -8.87
CA CYS A 42 -3.05 -15.57 -8.67
C CYS A 42 -2.01 -16.24 -9.59
N THR A 43 -0.73 -15.93 -9.41
CA THR A 43 0.43 -16.42 -10.20
C THR A 43 0.52 -17.94 -10.50
N GLN A 44 -0.30 -18.79 -9.88
CA GLN A 44 -0.33 -20.23 -10.12
C GLN A 44 -1.69 -20.76 -10.57
N VAL A 45 -2.71 -19.90 -10.66
CA VAL A 45 -4.07 -20.28 -10.97
C VAL A 45 -4.71 -19.26 -11.91
N ALA A 46 -4.80 -19.65 -13.18
CA ALA A 46 -5.28 -18.80 -14.25
C ALA A 46 -6.59 -18.10 -13.88
N ASN A 47 -6.54 -16.77 -13.78
CA ASN A 47 -7.67 -15.94 -13.42
C ASN A 47 -7.61 -14.62 -14.23
N GLU A 48 -7.87 -14.71 -15.54
CA GLU A 48 -7.79 -13.57 -16.48
C GLU A 48 -8.57 -12.32 -16.03
N GLU A 49 -9.63 -12.49 -15.24
CA GLU A 49 -10.44 -11.39 -14.72
C GLU A 49 -9.80 -10.68 -13.51
N GLN A 50 -8.74 -11.26 -12.94
CA GLN A 50 -7.97 -10.75 -11.80
C GLN A 50 -8.88 -10.27 -10.66
N ARG A 51 -9.97 -11.01 -10.44
CA ARG A 51 -10.98 -10.64 -9.44
C ARG A 51 -10.40 -10.84 -8.06
N ASP A 52 -10.35 -9.75 -7.31
CA ASP A 52 -9.93 -9.66 -5.92
C ASP A 52 -10.97 -8.77 -5.22
N THR A 53 -11.90 -9.41 -4.52
CA THR A 53 -13.13 -8.76 -4.06
C THR A 53 -12.89 -8.00 -2.76
N ASP A 54 -12.13 -8.57 -1.84
CA ASP A 54 -11.79 -7.95 -0.57
C ASP A 54 -10.57 -7.03 -0.66
N GLY A 55 -9.79 -7.12 -1.75
CA GLY A 55 -8.72 -6.20 -2.09
C GLY A 55 -7.44 -6.47 -1.30
N ASP A 56 -7.25 -7.70 -0.83
CA ASP A 56 -6.08 -8.06 -0.02
C ASP A 56 -4.83 -8.34 -0.87
N GLY A 57 -4.98 -8.34 -2.19
CA GLY A 57 -3.94 -8.58 -3.17
C GLY A 57 -3.89 -10.03 -3.64
N PHE A 58 -4.74 -10.92 -3.13
CA PHE A 58 -4.93 -12.27 -3.65
C PHE A 58 -6.23 -12.34 -4.45
N GLY A 59 -6.19 -12.97 -5.62
CA GLY A 59 -7.41 -13.13 -6.41
C GLY A 59 -8.33 -14.16 -5.74
N ASN A 60 -9.64 -13.92 -5.79
CA ASN A 60 -10.68 -14.82 -5.26
C ASN A 60 -10.43 -16.31 -5.57
N TYR A 61 -9.90 -16.60 -6.76
CA TYR A 61 -9.67 -17.98 -7.22
C TYR A 61 -8.57 -18.70 -6.42
N CYS A 62 -7.60 -17.94 -5.91
CA CYS A 62 -6.52 -18.42 -5.07
C CYS A 62 -6.61 -17.92 -3.62
N ASP A 63 -7.72 -17.27 -3.24
CA ASP A 63 -7.93 -16.72 -1.91
C ASP A 63 -9.16 -17.29 -1.18
N PRO A 64 -9.08 -18.52 -0.65
CA PRO A 64 -10.16 -19.07 0.16
C PRO A 64 -9.98 -18.84 1.68
N ASP A 65 -9.25 -17.79 2.08
CA ASP A 65 -9.02 -17.39 3.48
C ASP A 65 -10.04 -16.34 3.92
N LEU A 66 -11.28 -16.76 4.17
CA LEU A 66 -12.43 -15.87 4.37
C LEU A 66 -12.40 -15.00 5.64
N ASP A 67 -11.54 -15.31 6.61
CA ASP A 67 -11.31 -14.46 7.78
C ASP A 67 -9.98 -13.68 7.73
N ASN A 68 -9.27 -13.77 6.61
CA ASN A 68 -8.02 -13.09 6.27
C ASN A 68 -6.95 -13.26 7.35
N ASN A 69 -6.88 -14.44 7.98
CA ASN A 69 -5.89 -14.75 9.02
C ASN A 69 -4.56 -15.30 8.46
N SER A 70 -4.43 -15.34 7.13
CA SER A 70 -3.33 -15.90 6.32
C SER A 70 -3.25 -17.43 6.30
N VAL A 71 -4.27 -18.16 6.78
CA VAL A 71 -4.29 -19.63 6.84
C VAL A 71 -5.68 -20.20 6.59
N VAL A 72 -5.83 -20.87 5.45
CA VAL A 72 -7.07 -21.54 5.07
C VAL A 72 -7.29 -22.77 5.94
N ASN A 73 -8.29 -22.71 6.83
CA ASN A 73 -8.51 -23.73 7.83
C ASN A 73 -10.00 -24.07 8.05
N SER A 74 -10.30 -24.72 9.17
CA SER A 74 -11.66 -25.13 9.50
C SER A 74 -12.63 -23.97 9.75
N ILE A 75 -12.11 -22.78 10.12
CA ILE A 75 -12.91 -21.57 10.31
C ILE A 75 -13.42 -21.10 8.95
N ASP A 76 -12.55 -20.97 7.95
CA ASP A 76 -12.91 -20.59 6.57
C ASP A 76 -13.89 -21.57 5.97
N TYR A 77 -13.66 -22.86 6.18
CA TYR A 77 -14.61 -23.89 5.77
C TYR A 77 -16.01 -23.72 6.39
N ASN A 78 -16.08 -23.26 7.64
CA ASN A 78 -17.36 -22.97 8.26
C ASN A 78 -17.97 -21.67 7.73
N LEU A 79 -17.16 -20.64 7.45
CA LEU A 79 -17.60 -19.39 6.83
C LEU A 79 -18.18 -19.64 5.43
N LEU A 80 -17.45 -20.37 4.58
CA LEU A 80 -17.93 -20.75 3.24
C LEU A 80 -19.25 -21.50 3.32
N LYS A 81 -19.39 -22.44 4.27
CA LYS A 81 -20.63 -23.19 4.48
C LYS A 81 -21.83 -22.32 4.85
N LEU A 82 -21.62 -21.25 5.60
CA LEU A 82 -22.69 -20.32 5.93
C LEU A 82 -23.18 -19.58 4.69
N GLU A 83 -22.30 -19.42 3.70
CA GLU A 83 -22.55 -18.75 2.44
C GLU A 83 -23.06 -19.69 1.33
N PHE A 84 -23.18 -21.01 1.54
CA PHE A 84 -23.68 -21.92 0.50
C PHE A 84 -25.04 -21.47 -0.05
N TYR A 85 -25.11 -21.39 -1.38
CA TYR A 85 -26.24 -20.89 -2.18
C TYR A 85 -26.48 -19.37 -2.09
N SER A 86 -25.55 -18.61 -1.52
CA SER A 86 -25.54 -17.15 -1.59
C SER A 86 -24.83 -16.66 -2.85
N ASN A 87 -24.84 -15.35 -3.04
CA ASN A 87 -24.09 -14.62 -4.07
C ASN A 87 -22.99 -13.75 -3.43
N ASN A 88 -22.49 -14.16 -2.26
CA ASN A 88 -21.44 -13.44 -1.56
C ASN A 88 -20.15 -13.50 -2.40
N ALA A 89 -19.75 -12.35 -2.91
CA ALA A 89 -18.64 -12.24 -3.84
C ALA A 89 -17.29 -12.64 -3.23
N ASN A 90 -17.11 -12.59 -1.91
CA ASN A 90 -15.87 -13.06 -1.26
C ASN A 90 -15.81 -14.58 -1.15
N ALA A 91 -16.97 -15.24 -1.06
CA ALA A 91 -17.07 -16.70 -0.95
C ALA A 91 -17.31 -17.39 -2.31
N ASP A 92 -17.55 -16.61 -3.36
CA ASP A 92 -17.54 -17.01 -4.76
C ASP A 92 -16.07 -16.92 -5.23
N PHE A 93 -15.40 -18.06 -5.35
CA PHE A 93 -13.99 -18.13 -5.75
C PHE A 93 -13.86 -18.28 -7.27
N ASP A 94 -14.79 -18.96 -7.94
CA ASP A 94 -14.69 -19.27 -9.38
C ASP A 94 -15.33 -18.24 -10.34
N GLY A 95 -16.15 -17.36 -9.80
CA GLY A 95 -16.77 -16.25 -10.49
C GLY A 95 -18.08 -16.51 -11.17
N ASP A 96 -18.73 -17.62 -10.83
CA ASP A 96 -20.01 -17.99 -11.39
C ASP A 96 -21.22 -17.29 -10.74
N THR A 97 -20.99 -16.39 -9.79
CA THR A 97 -21.98 -15.62 -8.99
C THR A 97 -22.77 -16.45 -7.96
N GLN A 98 -22.37 -17.70 -7.71
CA GLN A 98 -23.04 -18.59 -6.77
C GLN A 98 -22.03 -19.34 -5.89
N VAL A 99 -22.11 -19.12 -4.58
CA VAL A 99 -21.32 -19.90 -3.63
C VAL A 99 -21.85 -21.34 -3.57
N ASN A 100 -21.08 -22.30 -4.08
CA ASN A 100 -21.53 -23.67 -4.28
C ASN A 100 -20.41 -24.71 -4.08
N PHE A 101 -20.61 -25.91 -4.63
CA PHE A 101 -19.65 -26.99 -4.49
C PHE A 101 -18.37 -26.78 -5.31
N ALA A 102 -18.38 -25.90 -6.31
CA ALA A 102 -17.21 -25.48 -7.06
C ALA A 102 -16.24 -24.70 -6.16
N ASP A 103 -16.74 -23.72 -5.41
CA ASP A 103 -15.96 -22.93 -4.43
C ASP A 103 -15.41 -23.83 -3.32
N LEU A 104 -16.21 -24.77 -2.84
CA LEU A 104 -15.71 -25.76 -1.89
C LEU A 104 -14.62 -26.66 -2.50
N GLY A 105 -14.66 -26.89 -3.81
CA GLY A 105 -13.62 -27.58 -4.55
C GLY A 105 -12.31 -26.79 -4.53
N ILE A 106 -12.39 -25.49 -4.80
CA ILE A 106 -11.26 -24.54 -4.74
C ILE A 106 -10.71 -24.48 -3.31
N MET A 107 -11.52 -24.15 -2.30
CA MET A 107 -11.04 -24.07 -0.90
C MET A 107 -10.30 -25.33 -0.44
N LYS A 108 -10.77 -26.52 -0.85
CA LYS A 108 -10.12 -27.78 -0.47
C LYS A 108 -8.69 -27.93 -1.01
N SER A 109 -8.32 -27.30 -2.12
CA SER A 109 -6.92 -27.34 -2.58
C SER A 109 -5.99 -26.51 -1.71
N PHE A 110 -6.51 -25.59 -0.89
CA PHE A 110 -5.74 -24.71 -0.03
C PHE A 110 -5.80 -25.08 1.46
N LEU A 111 -6.64 -26.05 1.87
CA LEU A 111 -6.80 -26.45 3.27
C LEU A 111 -5.46 -26.79 3.95
N GLY A 112 -5.13 -26.04 5.00
CA GLY A 112 -3.90 -26.17 5.78
C GLY A 112 -2.70 -25.41 5.20
N GLY A 113 -2.89 -24.63 4.14
CA GLY A 113 -1.91 -23.74 3.53
C GLY A 113 -2.40 -22.28 3.46
N PRO A 114 -1.55 -21.37 2.97
CA PRO A 114 -1.91 -19.96 2.76
C PRO A 114 -2.73 -19.77 1.47
N SER A 115 -3.38 -18.61 1.33
CA SER A 115 -3.86 -18.10 0.05
C SER A 115 -2.71 -17.79 -0.92
N GLY A 116 -3.03 -17.71 -2.22
CA GLY A 116 -2.06 -17.46 -3.28
C GLY A 116 -1.26 -18.70 -3.72
N PRO A 117 -0.12 -18.50 -4.40
CA PRO A 117 0.67 -17.27 -4.43
C PRO A 117 0.13 -16.20 -5.39
N SER A 118 0.26 -14.96 -4.95
CA SER A 118 -0.02 -13.75 -5.71
C SER A 118 1.27 -12.91 -5.85
N ALA A 119 1.44 -12.22 -6.97
CA ALA A 119 2.45 -11.19 -7.15
C ALA A 119 1.97 -9.81 -6.66
N LEU A 120 0.65 -9.66 -6.54
CA LEU A 120 0.02 -8.51 -5.91
C LEU A 120 -0.14 -8.66 -4.40
N SER A 121 0.16 -9.86 -3.82
CA SER A 121 -0.04 -10.13 -2.39
C SER A 121 0.53 -8.96 -1.65
N ASN A 122 -0.29 -8.27 -0.86
CA ASN A 122 0.21 -7.21 -0.01
C ASN A 122 1.37 -7.79 0.78
N GLN A 123 2.58 -7.35 0.45
CA GLN A 123 3.85 -8.00 0.78
C GLN A 123 4.14 -7.98 2.30
N SER A 124 3.13 -7.66 3.11
CA SER A 124 3.19 -7.31 4.51
C SER A 124 1.81 -7.31 5.20
N ASN A 125 0.75 -7.98 4.71
CA ASN A 125 -0.62 -7.90 5.28
C ASN A 125 -1.14 -6.45 5.48
N ILE A 126 -0.55 -5.47 4.80
CA ILE A 126 -0.96 -4.07 4.82
C ILE A 126 -2.04 -3.96 3.75
N GLY A 127 -3.25 -3.46 4.02
CA GLY A 127 -4.35 -3.50 3.03
C GLY A 127 -4.00 -2.91 1.65
N PHE A 128 -4.88 -3.14 0.66
CA PHE A 128 -4.80 -2.78 -0.77
C PHE A 128 -3.77 -1.71 -1.22
N LEU A 129 -3.72 -0.55 -0.57
CA LEU A 129 -2.86 0.58 -0.98
C LEU A 129 -1.39 0.39 -0.57
N GLY A 130 -1.11 -0.37 0.49
CA GLY A 130 0.22 -0.50 1.07
C GLY A 130 0.75 0.77 1.74
N ARG A 131 2.05 1.02 1.58
CA ARG A 131 2.79 2.18 2.08
C ARG A 131 2.78 3.30 1.07
N GLY A 132 2.47 4.51 1.50
CA GLY A 132 2.41 5.65 0.61
C GLY A 132 2.95 6.94 1.17
N ASN A 133 2.85 7.97 0.34
CA ASN A 133 3.24 9.31 0.67
C ASN A 133 2.23 10.32 0.10
N ASN A 134 2.19 11.50 0.70
CA ASN A 134 1.30 12.57 0.28
C ASN A 134 2.02 13.62 -0.57
N PHE A 135 1.36 14.04 -1.65
CA PHE A 135 1.61 15.32 -2.28
C PHE A 135 0.60 16.34 -1.80
N GLY A 136 1.04 17.27 -0.96
CA GLY A 136 0.20 18.34 -0.45
C GLY A 136 -0.17 19.34 -1.54
N ALA A 137 -1.35 19.18 -2.14
CA ALA A 137 -1.87 20.02 -3.22
C ALA A 137 -0.86 20.14 -4.38
N SER A 138 -0.59 19.01 -5.04
CA SER A 138 0.47 18.78 -6.03
C SER A 138 0.48 19.79 -7.19
N ARG A 139 1.63 19.86 -7.89
CA ARG A 139 2.10 20.66 -9.05
C ARG A 139 1.61 22.11 -9.24
N ILE A 140 0.35 22.43 -8.98
CA ILE A 140 -0.26 23.77 -9.01
C ILE A 140 0.36 24.72 -7.98
N ILE A 141 0.60 24.26 -6.75
CA ILE A 141 1.02 25.14 -5.64
C ILE A 141 2.54 25.12 -5.45
N GLN A 142 3.18 23.93 -5.52
CA GLN A 142 4.57 23.77 -5.07
C GLN A 142 5.54 23.20 -6.12
N GLY A 143 5.07 22.79 -7.31
CA GLY A 143 5.91 22.19 -8.36
C GLY A 143 6.40 20.76 -8.07
N GLN A 144 5.78 20.08 -7.09
CA GLN A 144 5.97 18.65 -6.78
C GLN A 144 5.12 17.79 -7.72
N GLY A 145 5.53 16.54 -7.98
CA GLY A 145 4.81 15.61 -8.86
C GLY A 145 5.37 15.55 -10.28
N SER A 146 6.71 15.62 -10.44
CA SER A 146 7.35 15.25 -11.72
C SER A 146 7.56 13.73 -11.80
N PRO A 147 7.79 13.15 -13.00
CA PRO A 147 8.06 11.71 -13.13
C PRO A 147 9.17 11.18 -12.21
N GLU A 148 10.21 11.99 -11.96
CA GLU A 148 11.31 11.65 -11.06
C GLU A 148 10.87 11.50 -9.60
N ASP A 149 9.85 12.23 -9.16
CA ASP A 149 9.30 12.12 -7.81
C ASP A 149 8.64 10.76 -7.60
N TYR A 150 7.81 10.33 -8.55
CA TYR A 150 7.17 9.01 -8.50
C TYR A 150 8.19 7.87 -8.57
N ALA A 151 9.20 8.00 -9.44
CA ALA A 151 10.30 7.02 -9.50
C ALA A 151 11.08 6.96 -8.18
N LEU A 152 11.34 8.11 -7.55
CA LEU A 152 12.02 8.18 -6.25
C LEU A 152 11.19 7.48 -5.16
N LEU A 153 9.88 7.74 -5.10
CA LEU A 153 8.97 7.03 -4.18
C LEU A 153 9.01 5.52 -4.38
N LYS A 154 8.84 5.05 -5.61
CA LYS A 154 8.86 3.61 -5.93
C LYS A 154 10.18 2.96 -5.51
N SER A 155 11.30 3.59 -5.85
CA SER A 155 12.63 3.08 -5.47
C SER A 155 12.93 3.13 -3.98
N SER A 156 12.16 3.94 -3.22
CA SER A 156 12.26 4.04 -1.75
C SER A 156 11.27 3.11 -1.03
N GLY A 157 10.63 2.17 -1.74
CA GLY A 157 9.77 1.16 -1.15
C GLY A 157 8.33 1.61 -0.88
N PHE A 158 7.86 2.71 -1.48
CA PHE A 158 6.44 3.09 -1.45
C PHE A 158 5.65 2.38 -2.56
N GLN A 159 4.38 2.07 -2.30
CA GLN A 159 3.43 1.42 -3.20
C GLN A 159 2.36 2.37 -3.74
N HIS A 160 2.02 3.44 -3.03
CA HIS A 160 1.04 4.42 -3.49
C HIS A 160 1.40 5.87 -3.23
N VAL A 161 0.66 6.77 -3.88
CA VAL A 161 0.76 8.21 -3.67
C VAL A 161 -0.62 8.83 -3.60
N ARG A 162 -0.79 9.74 -2.64
CA ARG A 162 -2.01 10.54 -2.46
C ARG A 162 -1.84 11.91 -3.10
N ILE A 163 -2.60 12.14 -4.17
CA ILE A 163 -2.55 13.35 -4.99
C ILE A 163 -3.71 14.26 -4.59
N GLY A 164 -3.43 15.18 -3.67
CA GLY A 164 -4.37 16.23 -3.30
C GLY A 164 -4.43 17.30 -4.39
N TYR A 165 -5.64 17.74 -4.74
CA TYR A 165 -5.90 18.81 -5.70
C TYR A 165 -7.04 19.71 -5.18
N LYS A 166 -6.96 21.01 -5.44
CA LYS A 166 -8.00 21.98 -5.01
C LYS A 166 -8.95 22.34 -6.14
N MET A 167 -9.66 21.35 -6.71
CA MET A 167 -10.54 21.61 -7.86
C MET A 167 -11.75 22.47 -7.48
N ASP A 168 -12.15 22.47 -6.21
CA ASP A 168 -13.16 23.37 -5.70
C ASP A 168 -12.77 24.85 -5.93
N GLU A 169 -11.52 25.23 -5.74
CA GLU A 169 -11.05 26.59 -5.98
C GLU A 169 -10.93 26.94 -7.48
N LYS A 170 -10.84 25.93 -8.36
CA LYS A 170 -10.66 26.10 -9.82
C LYS A 170 -11.96 26.02 -10.62
N SER A 171 -12.93 25.25 -10.12
CA SER A 171 -14.20 25.00 -10.79
C SER A 171 -14.95 26.31 -11.11
N GLY A 172 -15.62 26.33 -12.26
CA GLY A 172 -16.43 27.47 -12.69
C GLY A 172 -17.67 27.71 -11.81
N GLY A 173 -18.50 28.66 -12.24
CA GLY A 173 -19.76 28.97 -11.57
C GLY A 173 -20.85 27.90 -11.75
N ALA A 174 -21.89 28.00 -10.93
CA ALA A 174 -23.12 27.24 -11.07
C ALA A 174 -23.77 27.47 -12.45
N PRO A 175 -24.57 26.52 -12.96
CA PRO A 175 -24.95 25.26 -12.32
C PRO A 175 -23.96 24.11 -12.58
N ASN A 176 -23.04 24.27 -13.52
CA ASN A 176 -22.24 23.16 -14.03
C ASN A 176 -20.88 23.01 -13.34
N HIS A 177 -20.38 24.06 -12.69
CA HIS A 177 -19.08 24.05 -12.00
C HIS A 177 -17.96 23.43 -12.86
N VAL A 178 -17.91 23.83 -14.14
CA VAL A 178 -17.01 23.24 -15.14
C VAL A 178 -15.56 23.35 -14.67
N ILE A 179 -14.86 22.22 -14.62
CA ILE A 179 -13.42 22.19 -14.33
C ILE A 179 -12.68 22.67 -15.57
N PRO A 180 -11.77 23.67 -15.47
CA PRO A 180 -11.01 24.10 -16.63
C PRO A 180 -10.18 22.95 -17.21
N ASN A 181 -10.11 22.87 -18.54
CA ASN A 181 -9.40 21.79 -19.24
C ASN A 181 -7.92 21.67 -18.81
N TYR A 182 -7.29 22.80 -18.52
CA TYR A 182 -5.91 22.83 -18.05
C TYR A 182 -5.74 22.05 -16.74
N ASP A 183 -6.61 22.31 -15.74
CA ASP A 183 -6.52 21.66 -14.43
C ASP A 183 -6.82 20.15 -14.53
N MET A 184 -7.82 19.75 -15.33
CA MET A 184 -8.11 18.32 -15.56
C MET A 184 -6.95 17.61 -16.27
N THR A 185 -6.36 18.23 -17.30
CA THR A 185 -5.20 17.65 -18.01
C THR A 185 -3.97 17.56 -17.11
N LEU A 186 -3.79 18.52 -16.21
CA LEU A 186 -2.70 18.50 -15.24
C LEU A 186 -2.86 17.34 -14.25
N LEU A 187 -4.04 17.20 -13.64
CA LEU A 187 -4.31 16.05 -12.77
C LEU A 187 -4.13 14.73 -13.51
N GLN A 188 -4.64 14.63 -14.75
CA GLN A 188 -4.44 13.43 -15.57
C GLN A 188 -2.96 13.11 -15.75
N SER A 189 -2.12 14.11 -16.07
CA SER A 189 -0.68 13.88 -16.24
C SER A 189 0.01 13.38 -14.97
N GLU A 190 -0.42 13.85 -13.79
CA GLU A 190 0.10 13.38 -12.50
C GLU A 190 -0.30 11.93 -12.22
N VAL A 191 -1.55 11.56 -12.52
CA VAL A 191 -2.03 10.18 -12.42
C VAL A 191 -1.30 9.27 -13.42
N ASP A 192 -1.12 9.72 -14.66
CA ASP A 192 -0.40 8.94 -15.69
C ASP A 192 1.07 8.70 -15.28
N ASP A 193 1.76 9.72 -14.77
CA ASP A 193 3.15 9.60 -14.29
C ASP A 193 3.26 8.67 -13.06
N CYS A 194 2.28 8.73 -12.15
CA CYS A 194 2.17 7.83 -11.00
C CYS A 194 2.03 6.37 -11.42
N ILE A 195 1.09 6.06 -12.34
CA ILE A 195 0.87 4.70 -12.85
C ILE A 195 2.11 4.22 -13.60
N ALA A 196 2.75 5.08 -14.40
CA ALA A 196 3.96 4.74 -15.14
C ALA A 196 5.14 4.35 -14.22
N ALA A 197 5.16 4.84 -12.98
CA ALA A 197 6.13 4.44 -11.96
C ALA A 197 5.76 3.13 -11.24
N GLY A 198 4.60 2.53 -11.54
CA GLY A 198 4.12 1.32 -10.87
C GLY A 198 3.60 1.57 -9.46
N LEU A 199 2.96 2.72 -9.24
CA LEU A 199 2.31 3.12 -7.99
C LEU A 199 0.79 3.14 -8.14
N ILE A 200 0.06 2.89 -7.05
CA ILE A 200 -1.36 3.18 -6.95
C ILE A 200 -1.56 4.68 -6.71
N CYS A 201 -2.51 5.30 -7.41
CA CYS A 201 -2.73 6.74 -7.38
C CYS A 201 -4.08 7.05 -6.73
N ILE A 202 -4.03 7.67 -5.55
CA ILE A 202 -5.24 8.20 -4.90
C ILE A 202 -5.49 9.60 -5.43
N VAL A 203 -6.67 9.81 -6.02
CA VAL A 203 -7.14 11.10 -6.51
C VAL A 203 -8.06 11.71 -5.46
N ASP A 204 -7.58 12.78 -4.82
CA ASP A 204 -8.35 13.65 -3.94
C ASP A 204 -8.54 15.00 -4.65
N PRO A 205 -9.62 15.17 -5.45
CA PRO A 205 -9.83 16.39 -6.22
C PRO A 205 -10.31 17.56 -5.36
N VAL A 206 -10.58 17.33 -4.06
CA VAL A 206 -11.19 18.30 -3.16
C VAL A 206 -10.38 18.40 -1.87
N HIS A 207 -9.09 18.68 -2.04
CA HIS A 207 -8.13 18.67 -0.95
C HIS A 207 -8.26 19.90 -0.05
N ASN A 208 -8.69 19.69 1.20
CA ASN A 208 -8.79 20.73 2.22
C ASN A 208 -9.68 21.91 1.77
N TRP A 209 -10.93 21.58 1.39
CA TRP A 209 -11.94 22.57 1.03
C TRP A 209 -12.03 23.61 2.15
N ALA A 210 -11.94 24.89 1.79
CA ALA A 210 -12.09 26.01 2.72
C ALA A 210 -10.97 26.10 3.77
N ASN A 211 -9.74 25.93 3.32
CA ASN A 211 -8.55 26.45 4.01
C ASN A 211 -7.78 27.43 3.10
N ASN A 212 -8.43 28.54 2.75
CA ASN A 212 -7.88 29.58 1.86
C ASN A 212 -7.82 30.98 2.51
N GLY A 213 -7.97 31.05 3.83
CA GLY A 213 -7.90 32.30 4.61
C GLY A 213 -9.17 33.16 4.60
N THR A 214 -10.20 32.77 3.84
CA THR A 214 -11.51 33.47 3.79
C THR A 214 -12.71 32.61 4.18
N VAL A 215 -12.63 31.31 3.91
CA VAL A 215 -13.54 30.30 4.43
C VAL A 215 -12.69 29.38 5.29
N THR A 216 -13.21 28.95 6.44
CA THR A 216 -12.47 28.15 7.43
C THR A 216 -12.89 26.70 7.49
N ALA A 217 -14.06 26.35 6.92
CA ALA A 217 -14.63 25.00 6.90
C ALA A 217 -15.60 24.83 5.73
N TYR A 218 -15.86 23.58 5.32
CA TYR A 218 -16.94 23.26 4.40
C TYR A 218 -18.30 23.50 5.07
N GLU A 219 -19.17 24.31 4.45
CA GLU A 219 -20.55 24.49 4.92
C GLU A 219 -21.50 23.60 4.12
N ASP A 220 -22.30 22.75 4.79
CA ASP A 220 -23.27 21.85 4.15
C ASP A 220 -24.51 22.57 3.58
N THR A 221 -24.28 23.35 2.53
CA THR A 221 -25.33 24.04 1.77
C THR A 221 -25.67 23.28 0.50
N ALA A 222 -26.90 23.43 0.01
CA ALA A 222 -27.31 22.84 -1.28
C ALA A 222 -26.39 23.28 -2.44
N ALA A 223 -25.84 24.50 -2.38
CA ALA A 223 -24.90 25.00 -3.39
C ALA A 223 -23.54 24.27 -3.32
N ASN A 224 -23.00 24.06 -2.12
CA ASN A 224 -21.74 23.34 -1.95
C ASN A 224 -21.88 21.84 -2.25
N ARG A 225 -23.02 21.23 -1.90
CA ARG A 225 -23.33 19.84 -2.29
C ARG A 225 -23.41 19.70 -3.81
N LEU A 226 -24.10 20.63 -4.49
CA LEU A 226 -24.15 20.64 -5.96
C LEU A 226 -22.75 20.81 -6.56
N LYS A 227 -21.92 21.69 -6.00
CA LYS A 227 -20.55 21.89 -6.47
C LYS A 227 -19.69 20.63 -6.31
N LEU A 228 -19.75 19.98 -5.14
CA LEU A 228 -19.08 18.70 -4.88
C LEU A 228 -19.52 17.64 -5.89
N GLN A 229 -20.84 17.48 -6.07
CA GLN A 229 -21.42 16.57 -7.05
C GLN A 229 -20.87 16.83 -8.45
N LYS A 230 -20.84 18.08 -8.91
CA LYS A 230 -20.37 18.44 -10.26
C LYS A 230 -18.87 18.26 -10.46
N ILE A 231 -18.07 18.41 -9.41
CA ILE A 231 -16.65 18.07 -9.48
C ILE A 231 -16.51 16.56 -9.68
N TRP A 232 -17.18 15.75 -8.85
CA TRP A 232 -17.11 14.29 -8.94
C TRP A 232 -17.65 13.72 -10.24
N GLU A 233 -18.77 14.22 -10.76
CA GLU A 233 -19.29 13.80 -12.07
C GLU A 233 -18.24 13.96 -13.19
N GLN A 234 -17.48 15.08 -13.18
CA GLN A 234 -16.46 15.35 -14.19
C GLN A 234 -15.19 14.52 -13.97
N VAL A 235 -14.70 14.41 -12.73
CA VAL A 235 -13.49 13.64 -12.39
C VAL A 235 -13.72 12.14 -12.60
N ALA A 236 -14.83 11.61 -12.09
CA ALA A 236 -15.16 10.18 -12.21
C ALA A 236 -15.31 9.76 -13.68
N ALA A 237 -15.99 10.57 -14.50
CA ALA A 237 -16.11 10.30 -15.94
C ALA A 237 -14.76 10.38 -16.66
N HIS A 238 -13.87 11.28 -16.26
CA HIS A 238 -12.55 11.44 -16.87
C HIS A 238 -11.66 10.21 -16.63
N PHE A 239 -11.70 9.63 -15.44
CA PHE A 239 -10.90 8.48 -15.05
C PHE A 239 -11.64 7.13 -15.18
N ALA A 240 -12.85 7.09 -15.73
CA ALA A 240 -13.68 5.88 -15.78
C ALA A 240 -13.02 4.68 -16.47
N ASN A 241 -12.15 4.92 -17.47
CA ASN A 241 -11.43 3.86 -18.19
C ASN A 241 -10.07 3.49 -17.59
N TYR A 242 -9.66 4.14 -16.50
CA TYR A 242 -8.43 3.78 -15.81
C TYR A 242 -8.66 2.52 -14.99
N SER A 243 -7.64 1.65 -14.92
CA SER A 243 -7.70 0.44 -14.11
C SER A 243 -8.16 0.75 -12.68
N ILE A 244 -9.09 -0.04 -12.18
CA ILE A 244 -9.56 0.06 -10.80
C ILE A 244 -8.50 -0.36 -9.78
N GLN A 245 -7.46 -1.08 -10.24
CA GLN A 245 -6.30 -1.45 -9.42
C GLN A 245 -5.30 -0.29 -9.25
N ASN A 246 -5.31 0.68 -10.18
CA ASN A 246 -4.29 1.73 -10.22
C ASN A 246 -4.81 3.09 -9.73
N VAL A 247 -6.13 3.33 -9.79
CA VAL A 247 -6.73 4.63 -9.45
C VAL A 247 -7.83 4.47 -8.42
N VAL A 248 -7.62 5.10 -7.27
CA VAL A 248 -8.54 5.15 -6.12
C VAL A 248 -9.02 6.58 -5.95
N PHE A 249 -10.27 6.76 -5.52
CA PHE A 249 -10.84 8.09 -5.28
C PHE A 249 -10.99 8.37 -3.80
N GLU A 250 -10.73 9.59 -3.36
CA GLU A 250 -11.05 10.04 -2.01
C GLU A 250 -12.03 11.21 -2.09
N ILE A 251 -13.23 11.05 -1.52
CA ILE A 251 -14.35 11.97 -1.74
C ILE A 251 -14.03 13.41 -1.34
N LEU A 252 -13.43 13.58 -0.16
CA LEU A 252 -13.18 14.88 0.45
C LEU A 252 -12.14 14.73 1.57
N ASN A 253 -11.05 15.48 1.49
CA ASN A 253 -10.08 15.56 2.58
C ASN A 253 -10.56 16.44 3.73
N GLU A 254 -10.37 15.95 4.96
CA GLU A 254 -10.63 16.64 6.23
C GLU A 254 -11.99 17.36 6.33
N PRO A 255 -13.14 16.68 6.05
CA PRO A 255 -14.44 17.24 6.41
C PRO A 255 -14.49 17.56 7.91
N HIS A 256 -14.94 18.75 8.27
CA HIS A 256 -15.06 19.21 9.65
C HIS A 256 -16.16 20.25 9.80
N ASP A 257 -16.79 20.25 10.98
CA ASP A 257 -17.87 21.17 11.36
C ASP A 257 -19.06 21.14 10.38
N ILE A 258 -19.27 20.00 9.72
CA ILE A 258 -20.33 19.81 8.70
C ILE A 258 -21.65 19.43 9.37
N GLY A 259 -21.59 18.58 10.39
CA GLY A 259 -22.74 18.01 11.11
C GLY A 259 -23.52 16.97 10.31
N ASN A 260 -23.04 16.59 9.12
CA ASN A 260 -23.74 15.70 8.19
C ASN A 260 -22.78 15.02 7.17
N ALA A 261 -21.71 14.36 7.66
CA ALA A 261 -20.74 13.69 6.79
C ALA A 261 -21.39 12.60 5.91
N GLU A 262 -22.40 11.88 6.41
CA GLU A 262 -23.17 10.90 5.63
C GLU A 262 -23.70 11.51 4.31
N GLN A 263 -24.27 12.71 4.36
CA GLN A 263 -24.81 13.38 3.18
C GLN A 263 -23.72 13.77 2.18
N ILE A 264 -22.53 14.13 2.65
CA ILE A 264 -21.37 14.49 1.80
C ILE A 264 -20.80 13.26 1.12
N THR A 265 -20.60 12.18 1.88
CA THR A 265 -20.23 10.86 1.37
C THR A 265 -21.23 10.39 0.33
N SER A 266 -22.54 10.46 0.63
CA SER A 266 -23.60 10.07 -0.29
C SER A 266 -23.58 10.86 -1.60
N VAL A 267 -23.36 12.18 -1.54
CA VAL A 267 -23.28 13.04 -2.74
C VAL A 267 -22.09 12.66 -3.62
N GLY A 268 -20.89 12.52 -3.03
CA GLY A 268 -19.69 12.14 -3.75
C GLY A 268 -19.80 10.73 -4.35
N LEU A 269 -20.20 9.76 -3.52
CA LEU A 269 -20.31 8.37 -3.93
C LEU A 269 -21.36 8.17 -5.03
N THR A 270 -22.53 8.81 -4.91
CA THR A 270 -23.55 8.76 -5.97
C THR A 270 -23.03 9.33 -7.28
N ALA A 271 -22.29 10.44 -7.24
CA ALA A 271 -21.71 11.03 -8.44
C ALA A 271 -20.64 10.12 -9.08
N ILE A 272 -19.82 9.46 -8.26
CA ILE A 272 -18.80 8.50 -8.71
C ILE A 272 -19.46 7.28 -9.35
N ARG A 273 -20.42 6.64 -8.65
CA ARG A 273 -21.08 5.41 -9.08
C ARG A 273 -22.08 5.60 -10.22
N ALA A 274 -22.46 6.84 -10.54
CA ALA A 274 -23.29 7.14 -11.71
C ALA A 274 -22.60 6.79 -13.04
N ASP A 275 -21.27 6.70 -13.06
CA ASP A 275 -20.50 6.19 -14.19
C ASP A 275 -20.18 4.70 -14.00
N ALA A 276 -20.59 3.88 -14.97
CA ALA A 276 -20.42 2.43 -14.92
C ALA A 276 -18.95 1.98 -14.88
N GLY A 277 -18.01 2.78 -15.41
CA GLY A 277 -16.58 2.48 -15.33
C GLY A 277 -16.02 2.58 -13.90
N ASN A 278 -16.80 3.13 -12.97
CA ASN A 278 -16.42 3.28 -11.56
C ASN A 278 -17.29 2.44 -10.62
N ALA A 279 -18.09 1.50 -11.12
CA ALA A 279 -18.98 0.69 -10.30
C ALA A 279 -18.23 -0.06 -9.18
N ASN A 280 -17.02 -0.56 -9.48
CA ASN A 280 -16.18 -1.32 -8.54
C ASN A 280 -14.92 -0.56 -8.10
N ARG A 281 -14.78 0.72 -8.44
CA ARG A 281 -13.57 1.48 -8.06
C ARG A 281 -13.54 1.67 -6.55
N LYS A 282 -12.39 1.46 -5.91
CA LYS A 282 -12.23 1.74 -4.48
C LYS A 282 -12.43 3.24 -4.20
N VAL A 283 -13.21 3.57 -3.18
CA VAL A 283 -13.52 4.95 -2.76
C VAL A 283 -13.25 5.13 -1.28
N ILE A 284 -12.38 6.09 -0.96
CA ILE A 284 -11.99 6.46 0.40
C ILE A 284 -13.03 7.43 0.98
N VAL A 285 -13.49 7.11 2.18
CA VAL A 285 -14.51 7.86 2.94
C VAL A 285 -14.01 8.12 4.37
N SER A 286 -14.38 9.27 4.94
CA SER A 286 -13.95 9.70 6.27
C SER A 286 -15.12 10.13 7.15
N GLY A 287 -14.90 10.21 8.45
CA GLY A 287 -15.84 10.84 9.40
C GLY A 287 -15.72 12.37 9.45
N ASP A 288 -16.68 13.04 10.08
CA ASP A 288 -16.69 14.49 10.33
C ASP A 288 -15.79 14.86 11.52
N GLY A 289 -14.80 15.72 11.31
CA GLY A 289 -13.87 16.16 12.35
C GLY A 289 -12.42 16.08 11.94
N PHE A 290 -12.09 16.72 10.81
CA PHE A 290 -10.76 16.82 10.21
C PHE A 290 -10.14 15.46 9.90
N THR A 291 -10.98 14.48 9.52
CA THR A 291 -10.55 13.09 9.29
C THR A 291 -9.78 12.52 10.50
N THR A 292 -9.99 13.01 11.72
CA THR A 292 -9.24 12.49 12.88
C THR A 292 -9.62 11.06 13.19
N ARG A 293 -8.75 10.34 13.91
CA ARG A 293 -9.08 9.02 14.46
C ARG A 293 -10.43 9.01 15.19
N GLN A 294 -10.70 10.02 16.02
CA GLN A 294 -11.97 10.11 16.74
C GLN A 294 -13.15 10.30 15.78
N ALA A 295 -13.01 11.11 14.73
CA ALA A 295 -14.05 11.26 13.71
C ALA A 295 -14.41 9.94 13.03
N LEU A 296 -13.41 9.09 12.73
CA LEU A 296 -13.67 7.76 12.16
C LEU A 296 -14.34 6.82 13.18
N LEU A 297 -13.90 6.84 14.44
CA LEU A 297 -14.56 6.08 15.51
C LEU A 297 -16.03 6.50 15.67
N ASP A 298 -16.31 7.80 15.64
CA ASP A 298 -17.67 8.34 15.75
C ASP A 298 -18.51 7.91 14.55
N ALA A 299 -17.97 7.98 13.32
CA ALA A 299 -18.65 7.51 12.12
C ALA A 299 -19.02 6.02 12.18
N PHE A 300 -18.10 5.17 12.66
CA PHE A 300 -18.40 3.76 12.90
C PHE A 300 -19.43 3.55 14.01
N ASN A 301 -19.35 4.29 15.12
CA ASN A 301 -20.23 4.10 16.27
C ASN A 301 -21.66 4.62 16.03
N ASN A 302 -21.81 5.63 15.17
CA ASN A 302 -23.08 6.25 14.84
C ASN A 302 -23.71 5.70 13.55
N ASP A 303 -23.08 4.71 12.91
CA ASP A 303 -23.52 4.10 11.65
C ASP A 303 -23.64 5.14 10.50
N GLU A 304 -22.67 6.06 10.39
CA GLU A 304 -22.65 7.15 9.39
C GLU A 304 -21.99 6.76 8.06
N LEU A 305 -21.34 5.59 7.99
CA LEU A 305 -20.72 5.08 6.77
C LEU A 305 -21.71 4.22 5.95
N PRO A 306 -21.69 4.29 4.61
CA PRO A 306 -22.56 3.45 3.77
C PRO A 306 -22.30 1.95 3.99
N THR A 307 -23.37 1.17 3.93
CA THR A 307 -23.35 -0.29 4.14
C THR A 307 -23.67 -1.09 2.88
N ASP A 308 -24.01 -0.40 1.79
CA ASP A 308 -24.45 -0.98 0.51
C ASP A 308 -23.39 -0.90 -0.60
N ASP A 309 -22.16 -0.52 -0.27
CA ASP A 309 -21.01 -0.46 -1.19
C ASP A 309 -19.82 -1.23 -0.60
N ALA A 310 -19.43 -2.33 -1.25
CA ALA A 310 -18.33 -3.21 -0.81
C ALA A 310 -16.94 -2.66 -1.19
N ASN A 311 -16.86 -1.55 -1.92
CA ASN A 311 -15.62 -0.98 -2.44
C ASN A 311 -15.19 0.28 -1.69
N LEU A 312 -15.57 0.40 -0.42
CA LEU A 312 -15.19 1.53 0.43
C LEU A 312 -13.91 1.24 1.22
N ILE A 313 -13.10 2.29 1.38
CA ILE A 313 -11.94 2.31 2.28
C ILE A 313 -12.22 3.39 3.34
N ALA A 314 -12.21 3.02 4.61
CA ALA A 314 -12.34 3.99 5.70
C ALA A 314 -10.99 4.68 5.94
N THR A 315 -10.97 6.02 6.09
CA THR A 315 -9.72 6.76 6.38
C THR A 315 -9.75 7.57 7.66
N PHE A 316 -8.59 7.68 8.30
CA PHE A 316 -8.31 8.66 9.35
C PHE A 316 -6.89 9.22 9.24
N HIS A 317 -6.64 10.35 9.89
CA HIS A 317 -5.36 11.02 10.04
C HIS A 317 -4.91 10.93 11.50
N TYR A 318 -3.60 10.78 11.72
CA TYR A 318 -3.03 10.61 13.05
C TYR A 318 -1.88 11.58 13.30
N TYR A 319 -2.11 12.53 14.21
CA TYR A 319 -1.12 13.52 14.64
C TYR A 319 -1.01 13.57 16.17
N ASP A 320 -1.44 12.53 16.88
CA ASP A 320 -1.43 12.53 18.34
C ASP A 320 -0.08 12.04 18.91
N PRO A 321 0.40 12.64 20.03
CA PRO A 321 -0.16 13.84 20.66
C PRO A 321 0.26 15.11 19.89
N ARG A 322 -0.71 15.94 19.51
CA ARG A 322 -0.45 17.18 18.74
C ARG A 322 0.62 18.10 19.34
N PRO A 323 0.70 18.31 20.68
CA PRO A 323 1.78 19.10 21.27
C PRO A 323 3.19 18.60 20.93
N PHE A 324 3.35 17.32 20.62
CA PHE A 324 4.61 16.76 20.14
C PHE A 324 4.74 16.83 18.60
N THR A 325 3.70 16.42 17.86
CA THR A 325 3.80 16.30 16.39
C THR A 325 3.79 17.64 15.67
N LYS A 326 3.31 18.72 16.32
CA LYS A 326 3.15 20.07 15.76
C LYS A 326 4.04 21.12 16.42
N GLN A 327 5.14 20.73 17.08
CA GLN A 327 6.04 21.67 17.77
C GLN A 327 6.54 22.78 16.84
N GLY A 328 6.84 22.51 15.57
CA GLY A 328 7.24 23.56 14.64
C GLY A 328 6.09 24.52 14.26
N SER A 329 4.99 23.97 13.75
CA SER A 329 3.89 24.77 13.19
C SER A 329 3.02 25.46 14.25
N ASP A 330 2.70 24.77 15.35
CA ASP A 330 1.80 25.26 16.39
C ASP A 330 2.54 25.85 17.61
N SER A 331 3.81 25.49 17.84
CA SER A 331 4.56 25.91 19.05
C SER A 331 6.07 26.09 18.83
N PRO A 332 6.50 26.97 17.90
CA PRO A 332 7.90 27.02 17.44
C PRO A 332 8.92 27.15 18.59
N GLY A 333 9.95 26.29 18.59
CA GLY A 333 11.03 26.33 19.59
C GLY A 333 10.66 25.80 20.98
N VAL A 334 9.56 25.05 21.09
CA VAL A 334 9.22 24.27 22.29
C VAL A 334 9.69 22.83 22.07
N ASP A 335 10.47 22.28 23.01
CA ASP A 335 10.91 20.89 23.03
C ASP A 335 10.04 20.05 23.99
N VAL A 336 9.06 19.36 23.44
CA VAL A 336 8.26 18.26 23.99
C VAL A 336 8.91 16.96 23.54
N SER A 337 9.26 16.10 24.50
CA SER A 337 9.79 14.77 24.23
C SER A 337 8.68 13.74 24.01
N TRP A 338 9.00 12.65 23.32
CA TRP A 338 8.15 11.47 23.16
C TRP A 338 9.00 10.19 23.22
N GLY A 339 8.47 9.12 23.82
CA GLY A 339 9.12 7.81 23.82
C GLY A 339 9.03 7.06 25.15
N SER A 340 8.10 7.43 26.02
CA SER A 340 7.79 6.64 27.22
C SER A 340 6.98 5.39 26.85
N ASN A 341 7.12 4.32 27.66
CA ASN A 341 6.31 3.11 27.48
C ASN A 341 4.80 3.38 27.44
N GLY A 342 4.33 4.39 28.19
CA GLY A 342 2.92 4.78 28.18
C GLY A 342 2.48 5.33 26.84
N GLU A 343 3.29 6.19 26.21
CA GLU A 343 2.99 6.78 24.90
C GLU A 343 2.98 5.74 23.78
N TYR A 344 3.96 4.83 23.79
CA TYR A 344 3.97 3.69 22.88
C TYR A 344 2.68 2.85 22.99
N ASN A 345 2.28 2.51 24.22
CA ASN A 345 1.05 1.75 24.46
C ASN A 345 -0.22 2.52 24.05
N THR A 346 -0.22 3.85 24.19
CA THR A 346 -1.33 4.70 23.73
C THR A 346 -1.49 4.59 22.22
N VAL A 347 -0.41 4.71 21.44
CA VAL A 347 -0.49 4.57 19.97
C VAL A 347 -1.04 3.19 19.59
N THR A 348 -0.51 2.11 20.18
CA THR A 348 -1.02 0.75 19.90
C THR A 348 -2.51 0.63 20.23
N SER A 349 -2.94 1.16 21.38
CA SER A 349 -4.36 1.09 21.82
C SER A 349 -5.28 1.93 20.93
N ASP A 350 -4.79 3.07 20.46
CA ASP A 350 -5.53 3.99 19.59
C ASP A 350 -5.86 3.33 18.24
N PHE A 351 -4.91 2.59 17.66
CA PHE A 351 -5.08 1.89 16.39
C PHE A 351 -5.98 0.66 16.53
N ALA A 352 -5.77 -0.16 17.56
CA ALA A 352 -6.64 -1.29 17.88
C ALA A 352 -8.10 -0.89 18.13
N ALA A 353 -8.34 0.32 18.66
CA ALA A 353 -9.68 0.85 18.85
C ALA A 353 -10.40 1.10 17.51
N VAL A 354 -9.68 1.49 16.45
CA VAL A 354 -10.24 1.65 15.10
C VAL A 354 -10.70 0.30 14.55
N THR A 355 -9.85 -0.73 14.63
CA THR A 355 -10.19 -2.11 14.22
C THR A 355 -11.41 -2.60 14.98
N THR A 356 -11.43 -2.42 16.30
CA THR A 356 -12.55 -2.84 17.16
C THR A 356 -13.86 -2.14 16.77
N ALA A 357 -13.83 -0.82 16.50
CA ALA A 357 -15.00 -0.07 16.11
C ALA A 357 -15.52 -0.49 14.73
N ASN A 358 -14.62 -0.70 13.77
CA ASN A 358 -14.94 -1.17 12.42
C ASN A 358 -15.60 -2.56 12.46
N GLN A 359 -15.00 -3.52 13.18
CA GLN A 359 -15.58 -4.86 13.37
C GLN A 359 -16.95 -4.80 14.04
N ALA A 360 -17.11 -3.95 15.06
CA ALA A 360 -18.39 -3.78 15.73
C ALA A 360 -19.45 -3.16 14.80
N TRP A 361 -19.08 -2.16 13.99
CA TRP A 361 -19.94 -1.55 12.98
C TRP A 361 -20.39 -2.58 11.94
N ALA A 362 -19.44 -3.34 11.40
CA ALA A 362 -19.68 -4.38 10.41
C ALA A 362 -20.67 -5.44 10.94
N ALA A 363 -20.42 -5.95 12.15
CA ALA A 363 -21.27 -6.94 12.80
C ALA A 363 -22.69 -6.41 13.09
N ARG A 364 -22.83 -5.14 13.49
CA ARG A 364 -24.15 -4.53 13.74
C ARG A 364 -24.97 -4.34 12.46
N ASN A 365 -24.29 -4.05 11.35
CA ASN A 365 -24.92 -3.77 10.07
C ASN A 365 -25.02 -5.00 9.15
N GLY A 366 -24.42 -6.14 9.52
CA GLY A 366 -24.45 -7.36 8.73
C GLY A 366 -23.62 -7.27 7.45
N VAL A 367 -22.50 -6.55 7.50
CA VAL A 367 -21.57 -6.35 6.38
C VAL A 367 -20.16 -6.79 6.80
N ASN A 368 -19.23 -6.84 5.83
CA ASN A 368 -17.82 -7.05 6.14
C ASN A 368 -17.18 -5.76 6.68
N PRO A 369 -16.18 -5.85 7.57
CA PRO A 369 -15.38 -4.70 7.96
C PRO A 369 -14.76 -4.01 6.73
N LEU A 370 -14.72 -2.68 6.75
CA LEU A 370 -14.03 -1.94 5.69
C LEU A 370 -12.52 -2.10 5.82
N THR A 371 -11.80 -2.03 4.70
CA THR A 371 -10.36 -1.79 4.77
C THR A 371 -10.11 -0.39 5.33
N VAL A 372 -9.01 -0.21 6.06
CA VAL A 372 -8.69 1.03 6.76
C VAL A 372 -7.39 1.62 6.24
N TYR A 373 -7.39 2.93 6.06
CA TYR A 373 -6.27 3.73 5.55
C TYR A 373 -5.90 4.85 6.52
N LEU A 374 -4.66 4.90 6.98
CA LEU A 374 -4.08 6.05 7.67
C LEU A 374 -3.65 7.08 6.62
N GLY A 375 -4.57 7.96 6.22
CA GLY A 375 -4.38 8.87 5.08
C GLY A 375 -3.27 9.90 5.25
N GLU A 376 -3.05 10.35 6.48
CA GLU A 376 -1.98 11.28 6.83
C GLU A 376 -1.46 11.05 8.24
N PHE A 377 -0.14 11.11 8.40
CA PHE A 377 0.53 11.21 9.69
C PHE A 377 1.91 11.85 9.49
N GLY A 378 2.49 12.40 10.56
CA GLY A 378 3.85 12.94 10.51
C GLY A 378 4.15 13.88 11.67
N VAL A 379 5.44 14.13 11.87
CA VAL A 379 5.99 14.97 12.93
C VAL A 379 6.78 16.10 12.29
N ASP A 380 6.48 17.34 12.67
CA ASP A 380 7.27 18.49 12.22
C ASP A 380 8.74 18.35 12.66
N ASN A 381 9.68 18.75 11.82
CA ASN A 381 11.10 18.45 12.05
C ASN A 381 11.76 19.30 13.15
N ASP A 382 11.04 20.22 13.77
CA ASP A 382 11.46 20.99 14.96
C ASP A 382 11.49 20.08 16.21
N ALA A 383 10.72 18.98 16.19
CA ALA A 383 10.74 17.99 17.28
C ALA A 383 12.13 17.32 17.39
N PRO A 384 12.54 16.87 18.59
CA PRO A 384 13.79 16.14 18.77
C PRO A 384 13.91 14.96 17.78
N VAL A 385 15.02 14.92 17.03
CA VAL A 385 15.20 13.99 15.90
C VAL A 385 14.97 12.52 16.31
N ALA A 386 15.55 12.08 17.43
CA ALA A 386 15.41 10.71 17.90
C ALA A 386 13.94 10.35 18.21
N ASP A 387 13.25 11.22 18.96
CA ASP A 387 11.85 11.04 19.34
C ASP A 387 10.93 11.03 18.11
N ARG A 388 11.23 11.88 17.12
CA ARG A 388 10.53 11.92 15.83
C ARG A 388 10.66 10.60 15.07
N LEU A 389 11.88 10.06 14.92
CA LEU A 389 12.10 8.78 14.23
C LEU A 389 11.43 7.63 14.99
N ASN A 390 11.50 7.65 16.33
CA ASN A 390 10.82 6.67 17.17
C ASN A 390 9.30 6.70 16.97
N TRP A 391 8.70 7.89 16.91
CA TRP A 391 7.27 8.05 16.69
C TRP A 391 6.85 7.59 15.30
N LEU A 392 7.58 7.98 14.25
CA LEU A 392 7.30 7.58 12.87
C LEU A 392 7.32 6.05 12.73
N SER A 393 8.36 5.41 13.26
CA SER A 393 8.52 3.96 13.22
C SER A 393 7.42 3.24 13.98
N TRP A 394 7.08 3.71 15.17
CA TRP A 394 6.03 3.07 15.94
C TRP A 394 4.64 3.22 15.32
N VAL A 395 4.35 4.37 14.72
CA VAL A 395 3.06 4.60 14.04
C VAL A 395 2.89 3.67 12.84
N VAL A 396 3.92 3.50 12.00
CA VAL A 396 3.81 2.55 10.88
C VAL A 396 3.73 1.10 11.37
N MET A 397 4.50 0.72 12.40
CA MET A 397 4.40 -0.63 12.98
C MET A 397 2.99 -0.91 13.55
N ALA A 398 2.38 0.07 14.23
CA ALA A 398 1.03 -0.05 14.78
C ALA A 398 -0.06 -0.04 13.69
N ALA A 399 0.12 0.72 12.61
CA ALA A 399 -0.77 0.70 11.45
C ALA A 399 -0.76 -0.67 10.79
N GLU A 400 0.44 -1.18 10.48
CA GLU A 400 0.60 -2.45 9.77
C GLU A 400 0.25 -3.68 10.63
N SER A 401 0.38 -3.60 11.96
CA SER A 401 -0.10 -4.67 12.85
C SER A 401 -1.62 -4.84 12.82
N GLU A 402 -2.35 -3.76 12.53
CA GLU A 402 -3.80 -3.75 12.34
C GLU A 402 -4.22 -3.93 10.86
N GLY A 403 -3.25 -4.13 9.96
CA GLY A 403 -3.47 -4.30 8.53
C GLY A 403 -3.80 -3.00 7.78
N PHE A 404 -3.53 -1.83 8.36
CA PHE A 404 -3.87 -0.54 7.75
C PHE A 404 -2.82 -0.12 6.73
N SER A 405 -3.27 0.22 5.51
CA SER A 405 -2.45 1.02 4.59
C SER A 405 -2.19 2.40 5.19
N TRP A 406 -1.14 3.10 4.77
CA TRP A 406 -0.81 4.39 5.35
C TRP A 406 -0.09 5.33 4.38
N ALA A 407 -0.21 6.64 4.56
CA ALA A 407 0.61 7.60 3.84
C ALA A 407 1.23 8.68 4.73
N HIS A 408 2.55 8.81 4.65
CA HIS A 408 3.28 9.84 5.38
C HIS A 408 3.00 11.22 4.78
N TRP A 409 2.78 12.22 5.63
CA TRP A 409 2.70 13.63 5.26
C TRP A 409 4.03 14.33 5.60
N GLN A 410 4.78 14.85 4.64
CA GLN A 410 4.62 14.77 3.18
C GLN A 410 6.00 14.55 2.54
N MET A 411 6.03 14.41 1.22
CA MET A 411 7.26 14.01 0.52
C MET A 411 8.40 15.02 0.70
N TYR A 412 8.10 16.31 0.61
CA TYR A 412 9.08 17.41 0.63
C TYR A 412 8.81 18.44 1.72
N ASN A 413 9.56 19.53 1.69
CA ASN A 413 9.56 20.61 2.68
C ASN A 413 10.20 20.21 4.02
N ASN A 414 11.27 19.41 3.97
CA ASN A 414 12.10 19.04 5.12
C ASN A 414 12.82 20.28 5.70
N THR A 415 12.06 21.07 6.46
CA THR A 415 12.48 22.28 7.18
C THR A 415 12.11 22.10 8.65
N ALA A 416 12.69 22.87 9.56
CA ALA A 416 12.35 22.75 10.99
C ALA A 416 10.83 22.87 11.23
N THR A 417 10.18 23.87 10.65
CA THR A 417 8.74 24.14 10.90
C THR A 417 7.76 23.27 10.13
N ALA A 418 8.23 22.36 9.27
CA ALA A 418 7.35 21.53 8.45
C ALA A 418 7.90 20.11 8.29
N LYS A 419 7.04 19.13 8.50
CA LYS A 419 7.29 17.73 8.15
C LYS A 419 7.55 17.56 6.65
N GLY A 420 8.55 16.73 6.34
CA GLY A 420 9.02 16.44 4.99
C GLY A 420 10.11 15.38 5.01
N MET A 421 10.29 14.63 3.93
CA MET A 421 11.36 13.63 3.80
C MET A 421 12.54 14.15 2.98
N GLY A 422 12.32 15.08 2.05
CA GLY A 422 13.38 15.70 1.24
C GLY A 422 13.46 17.22 1.36
N PRO A 423 14.63 17.82 1.08
CA PRO A 423 14.76 19.28 0.97
C PRO A 423 13.88 19.82 -0.17
N TRP A 424 13.44 21.07 -0.04
CA TRP A 424 12.61 21.73 -1.07
C TRP A 424 13.00 23.19 -1.25
N THR A 425 14.22 23.42 -1.73
CA THR A 425 14.74 24.75 -2.05
C THR A 425 14.66 25.03 -3.55
N SER A 426 15.05 26.25 -3.97
CA SER A 426 15.16 26.60 -5.39
C SER A 426 16.05 25.64 -6.19
N THR A 427 16.98 24.93 -5.55
CA THR A 427 17.83 23.94 -6.22
C THR A 427 17.01 22.72 -6.64
N GLU A 428 16.28 22.11 -5.71
CA GLU A 428 15.47 20.91 -5.95
C GLU A 428 14.27 21.21 -6.85
N ILE A 429 13.67 22.39 -6.71
CA ILE A 429 12.54 22.83 -7.56
C ILE A 429 12.96 22.90 -9.03
N ASN A 430 14.15 23.44 -9.32
CA ASN A 430 14.62 23.65 -10.69
C ASN A 430 15.31 22.43 -11.31
N ASN A 431 15.65 21.41 -10.52
CA ASN A 431 16.34 20.22 -11.00
C ASN A 431 15.86 18.93 -10.30
N PRO A 432 14.81 18.27 -10.83
CA PRO A 432 14.27 17.04 -10.26
C PRO A 432 15.29 15.92 -10.05
N ALA A 433 16.33 15.84 -10.90
CA ALA A 433 17.36 14.81 -10.80
C ALA A 433 18.26 14.94 -9.56
N LEU A 434 18.18 16.03 -8.80
CA LEU A 434 18.93 16.23 -7.54
C LEU A 434 18.09 15.92 -6.29
N ARG A 435 16.80 15.59 -6.44
CA ARG A 435 15.91 15.34 -5.30
C ARG A 435 16.28 14.03 -4.61
N THR A 436 16.32 14.06 -3.29
CA THR A 436 16.62 12.89 -2.44
C THR A 436 15.77 12.92 -1.18
N PHE A 437 15.66 11.77 -0.50
CA PHE A 437 15.08 11.68 0.84
C PHE A 437 16.16 11.59 1.92
N ASP A 438 15.78 11.95 3.14
CA ASP A 438 16.52 11.63 4.35
C ASP A 438 16.35 10.14 4.66
N ASN A 439 17.43 9.38 4.53
CA ASN A 439 17.42 7.93 4.72
C ASN A 439 16.94 7.54 6.12
N ASN A 440 17.24 8.32 7.18
CA ASN A 440 16.78 7.95 8.52
C ASN A 440 15.25 7.98 8.62
N VAL A 441 14.61 8.88 7.87
CA VAL A 441 13.15 8.96 7.81
C VAL A 441 12.56 7.81 7.00
N VAL A 442 13.19 7.46 5.88
CA VAL A 442 12.80 6.29 5.07
C VAL A 442 12.95 5.00 5.90
N ASP A 443 14.07 4.83 6.58
CA ASP A 443 14.36 3.66 7.44
C ASP A 443 13.35 3.57 8.59
N ALA A 444 13.02 4.69 9.23
CA ALA A 444 11.99 4.74 10.27
C ALA A 444 10.59 4.40 9.72
N LEU A 445 10.30 4.65 8.44
CA LEU A 445 9.03 4.30 7.79
C LEU A 445 9.03 2.89 7.18
N THR A 446 10.11 2.12 7.35
CA THR A 446 10.28 0.80 6.76
C THR A 446 10.14 -0.28 7.82
N THR A 447 9.32 -1.28 7.54
CA THR A 447 9.14 -2.48 8.37
C THR A 447 9.24 -3.77 7.55
N PHE A 448 9.32 -3.67 6.21
CA PHE A 448 9.46 -4.79 5.28
C PHE A 448 10.81 -4.70 4.60
N TYR A 449 11.52 -5.82 4.57
CA TYR A 449 12.89 -5.91 4.11
C TYR A 449 13.04 -7.11 3.19
N GLU A 450 13.39 -6.85 1.93
CA GLU A 450 13.80 -7.86 0.97
C GLU A 450 15.09 -8.54 1.44
N ALA A 451 15.12 -9.89 1.44
CA ALA A 451 16.24 -10.65 1.99
C ALA A 451 17.47 -10.55 1.09
N GLU A 452 17.30 -10.43 -0.22
CA GLU A 452 18.37 -10.31 -1.21
C GLU A 452 19.10 -8.95 -1.15
N ALA A 453 18.46 -7.92 -0.63
CA ALA A 453 19.11 -6.65 -0.31
C ALA A 453 20.01 -6.74 0.94
N GLY A 454 19.98 -7.88 1.62
CA GLY A 454 20.85 -8.22 2.73
C GLY A 454 22.31 -8.49 2.35
N ASN A 455 23.19 -8.63 3.35
CA ASN A 455 24.54 -9.17 3.13
C ASN A 455 24.51 -10.70 3.24
N GLN A 456 25.17 -11.40 2.32
CA GLN A 456 25.29 -12.87 2.31
C GLN A 456 26.66 -13.34 2.83
N PHE A 457 26.66 -14.40 3.65
CA PHE A 457 27.90 -15.00 4.19
C PHE A 457 27.86 -16.54 4.18
N ASN A 458 29.05 -17.14 4.13
CA ASN A 458 29.32 -18.59 4.10
C ASN A 458 28.41 -19.36 3.12
N GLY A 459 28.50 -19.00 1.84
CA GLY A 459 27.89 -19.75 0.75
C GLY A 459 26.40 -19.52 0.54
N VAL A 460 25.77 -18.67 1.34
CA VAL A 460 24.44 -18.12 1.06
C VAL A 460 24.50 -17.32 -0.25
N ALA A 461 23.49 -17.48 -1.12
CA ALA A 461 23.43 -16.84 -2.43
C ALA A 461 22.08 -16.17 -2.68
N VAL A 462 22.06 -15.18 -3.57
CA VAL A 462 20.82 -14.63 -4.13
C VAL A 462 20.53 -15.37 -5.43
N GLU A 463 19.30 -15.85 -5.56
CA GLU A 463 18.79 -16.54 -6.75
C GLU A 463 17.44 -15.95 -7.16
N SER A 464 17.04 -16.20 -8.40
CA SER A 464 15.77 -15.76 -8.98
C SER A 464 15.18 -16.81 -9.92
N ALA A 465 15.56 -18.08 -9.73
CA ALA A 465 15.18 -19.17 -10.62
C ALA A 465 13.75 -19.67 -10.39
N ASN A 466 13.29 -19.64 -9.14
CA ASN A 466 11.90 -19.92 -8.78
C ASN A 466 11.08 -18.65 -8.94
N SER A 467 9.84 -18.71 -9.41
CA SER A 467 8.92 -17.57 -9.47
C SER A 467 8.16 -17.35 -8.14
N GLY A 468 7.40 -16.27 -8.05
CA GLY A 468 6.52 -15.97 -6.91
C GLY A 468 7.21 -15.34 -5.70
N PHE A 469 8.47 -14.92 -5.80
CA PHE A 469 9.20 -14.14 -4.78
C PHE A 469 8.94 -12.61 -4.95
N THR A 470 9.23 -11.80 -3.94
CA THR A 470 9.14 -10.34 -4.00
C THR A 470 10.46 -9.70 -4.42
N GLY A 471 10.44 -8.46 -4.89
CA GLY A 471 11.69 -7.78 -5.26
C GLY A 471 12.40 -8.40 -6.48
N ASN A 472 13.72 -8.60 -6.38
CA ASN A 472 14.57 -9.02 -7.49
C ASN A 472 15.15 -10.43 -7.32
N GLY A 473 14.96 -11.06 -6.17
CA GLY A 473 15.39 -12.42 -5.92
C GLY A 473 15.01 -12.88 -4.53
N TYR A 474 15.52 -14.04 -4.17
CA TYR A 474 15.41 -14.60 -2.83
C TYR A 474 16.76 -15.18 -2.43
N VAL A 475 16.92 -15.44 -1.14
CA VAL A 475 18.16 -15.93 -0.57
C VAL A 475 18.10 -17.44 -0.34
N THR A 476 19.12 -18.15 -0.83
CA THR A 476 19.25 -19.62 -0.70
C THR A 476 20.36 -19.99 0.25
N PHE A 477 20.15 -21.06 1.02
CA PHE A 477 21.17 -21.63 1.88
C PHE A 477 21.87 -22.81 1.19
N PRO A 478 23.20 -22.94 1.31
CA PRO A 478 23.95 -24.02 0.68
C PRO A 478 23.62 -25.37 1.34
N ALA A 479 23.51 -26.42 0.53
CA ALA A 479 23.13 -27.76 1.00
C ALA A 479 24.18 -28.47 1.88
N ASN A 480 25.46 -28.12 1.72
CA ASN A 480 26.59 -28.83 2.33
C ASN A 480 27.55 -27.93 3.11
N ASP A 481 27.23 -26.64 3.29
CA ASP A 481 28.06 -25.68 4.02
C ASP A 481 27.23 -25.05 5.14
N PHE A 482 27.47 -25.46 6.38
CA PHE A 482 26.64 -25.09 7.53
C PHE A 482 27.31 -23.97 8.32
N GLY A 483 26.52 -22.99 8.78
CA GLY A 483 27.00 -21.74 9.39
C GLY A 483 26.82 -20.52 8.49
N GLY A 484 26.24 -20.69 7.29
CA GLY A 484 25.78 -19.59 6.42
C GLY A 484 24.57 -18.88 6.98
N GLY A 485 24.55 -17.57 6.77
CA GLY A 485 23.43 -16.74 7.20
C GLY A 485 23.17 -15.52 6.36
N VAL A 486 21.91 -15.13 6.34
CA VAL A 486 21.42 -13.90 5.73
C VAL A 486 21.45 -12.81 6.78
N PHE A 487 21.93 -11.63 6.41
CA PHE A 487 21.80 -10.41 7.19
C PHE A 487 20.84 -9.51 6.45
N ALA A 488 19.75 -9.06 7.04
CA ALA A 488 19.27 -7.75 6.64
C ALA A 488 20.35 -6.74 7.08
N ASN A 489 21.22 -6.30 6.16
CA ASN A 489 22.08 -5.13 6.36
C ASN A 489 21.42 -3.86 5.78
N GLN A 490 20.10 -3.91 5.62
CA GLN A 490 19.31 -2.70 5.62
C GLN A 490 19.35 -2.19 7.07
N THR A 491 19.55 -0.90 7.25
CA THR A 491 19.55 -0.23 8.54
C THR A 491 18.16 -0.41 9.17
N ILE A 492 17.92 -1.51 9.91
CA ILE A 492 16.62 -1.78 10.53
C ILE A 492 16.50 -0.86 11.74
N PHE A 493 15.56 0.07 11.65
CA PHE A 493 15.26 0.99 12.72
C PHE A 493 14.30 0.35 13.73
N ILE A 494 14.72 0.31 14.99
CA ILE A 494 13.94 -0.22 16.12
C ILE A 494 13.81 0.89 17.18
N PRO A 495 12.58 1.38 17.44
CA PRO A 495 12.37 2.57 18.27
C PRO A 495 12.53 2.31 19.77
N ARG A 496 12.33 1.07 20.23
CA ARG A 496 12.43 0.70 21.63
C ARG A 496 12.78 -0.78 21.81
N GLN A 497 13.25 -1.11 23.00
CA GLN A 497 13.36 -2.51 23.39
C GLN A 497 11.96 -3.11 23.56
N ALA A 498 11.67 -4.15 22.78
CA ALA A 498 10.44 -4.92 22.88
C ALA A 498 10.63 -6.30 22.23
N VAL A 499 9.63 -7.16 22.41
CA VAL A 499 9.49 -8.35 21.58
C VAL A 499 8.75 -7.93 20.31
N TYR A 500 9.34 -8.23 19.17
CA TYR A 500 8.79 -7.95 17.84
C TYR A 500 8.42 -9.25 17.14
N ALA A 501 7.34 -9.23 16.37
CA ALA A 501 6.96 -10.29 15.46
C ALA A 501 7.76 -10.16 14.16
N LEU A 502 8.64 -11.13 13.92
CA LEU A 502 9.42 -11.28 12.69
C LEU A 502 8.71 -12.26 11.77
N THR A 503 8.08 -11.76 10.72
CA THR A 503 7.39 -12.60 9.72
C THR A 503 8.28 -12.81 8.52
N PHE A 504 8.66 -14.06 8.27
CA PHE A 504 9.50 -14.47 7.16
C PHE A 504 8.63 -15.00 6.04
N ARG A 505 8.78 -14.48 4.82
CA ARG A 505 8.30 -15.13 3.60
C ARG A 505 9.37 -16.10 3.13
N TYR A 506 9.03 -17.38 3.04
CA TYR A 506 10.02 -18.44 2.85
C TYR A 506 9.47 -19.61 2.04
N ALA A 507 10.37 -20.44 1.52
CA ALA A 507 10.02 -21.68 0.83
C ALA A 507 10.92 -22.84 1.29
N SER A 508 10.30 -24.00 1.56
CA SER A 508 10.98 -25.19 2.06
C SER A 508 10.27 -26.49 1.67
N ASP A 509 11.03 -27.45 1.16
CA ASP A 509 10.58 -28.81 0.82
C ASP A 509 10.31 -29.69 2.06
N VAL A 510 11.00 -29.44 3.16
CA VAL A 510 10.84 -30.13 4.45
C VAL A 510 10.87 -29.11 5.59
N ALA A 511 10.51 -29.53 6.81
CA ALA A 511 10.72 -28.67 7.97
C ALA A 511 12.22 -28.49 8.24
N ARG A 512 12.66 -27.27 8.51
CA ARG A 512 14.07 -26.89 8.68
C ARG A 512 14.25 -26.00 9.91
N ASN A 513 15.33 -26.19 10.66
CA ASN A 513 15.61 -25.42 11.86
C ASN A 513 16.62 -24.31 11.60
N ILE A 514 16.29 -23.09 12.06
CA ILE A 514 17.11 -21.90 11.93
C ILE A 514 17.32 -21.26 13.29
N ASN A 515 18.53 -20.75 13.54
CA ASN A 515 18.78 -19.84 14.64
C ASN A 515 18.55 -18.42 14.15
N ILE A 516 17.76 -17.63 14.87
CA ILE A 516 17.50 -16.23 14.56
C ILE A 516 18.21 -15.39 15.60
N ILE A 517 19.14 -14.54 15.17
CA ILE A 517 19.95 -13.69 16.04
C ILE A 517 19.61 -12.23 15.71
N THR A 518 19.15 -11.48 16.71
CA THR A 518 18.91 -10.04 16.60
C THR A 518 20.02 -9.33 17.36
N THR A 519 20.67 -8.33 16.76
CA THR A 519 21.79 -7.63 17.40
C THR A 519 21.97 -6.23 16.86
N ASP A 520 22.58 -5.36 17.66
CA ASP A 520 23.16 -4.12 17.14
C ASP A 520 24.33 -4.40 16.18
N ASN A 521 24.70 -3.38 15.38
CA ASN A 521 25.83 -3.41 14.45
C ASN A 521 27.17 -3.88 15.05
N ASN A 522 27.35 -3.76 16.37
CA ASN A 522 28.60 -4.13 17.04
C ASN A 522 28.59 -5.57 17.57
N GLY A 523 27.48 -6.29 17.47
CA GLY A 523 27.33 -7.64 18.02
C GLY A 523 27.26 -7.67 19.55
N VAL A 524 27.08 -6.53 20.22
CA VAL A 524 27.20 -6.41 21.69
C VAL A 524 25.92 -6.87 22.36
N ASN A 525 24.78 -6.42 21.85
CA ASN A 525 23.47 -6.73 22.41
C ASN A 525 22.73 -7.77 21.55
N ALA A 526 23.30 -8.98 21.49
CA ALA A 526 22.72 -10.07 20.71
C ALA A 526 21.70 -10.89 21.52
N HIS A 527 20.52 -11.09 20.96
CA HIS A 527 19.51 -12.04 21.43
C HIS A 527 19.38 -13.18 20.41
N THR A 528 19.05 -14.39 20.86
CA THR A 528 18.99 -15.56 19.96
C THR A 528 17.76 -16.41 20.24
N VAL A 529 16.93 -16.57 19.22
CA VAL A 529 15.94 -17.65 19.14
C VAL A 529 16.66 -18.87 18.56
N THR A 530 16.76 -19.94 19.35
CA THR A 530 17.57 -21.11 18.99
C THR A 530 16.67 -22.21 18.44
N ASN A 531 17.07 -22.80 17.32
CA ASN A 531 16.45 -23.97 16.71
C ASN A 531 14.94 -23.77 16.43
N GLU A 532 14.60 -22.60 15.88
CA GLU A 532 13.26 -22.28 15.42
C GLU A 532 12.93 -23.13 14.20
N THR A 533 11.83 -23.88 14.26
CA THR A 533 11.44 -24.78 13.18
C THR A 533 10.56 -24.03 12.18
N PHE A 534 11.07 -23.85 10.97
CA PHE A 534 10.31 -23.42 9.81
C PHE A 534 9.62 -24.67 9.21
N PRO A 535 8.27 -24.72 9.18
CA PRO A 535 7.55 -25.85 8.58
C PRO A 535 7.89 -26.10 7.09
N ALA A 536 7.47 -27.26 6.57
CA ALA A 536 7.53 -27.49 5.13
C ALA A 536 6.43 -26.68 4.45
N THR A 537 6.77 -25.95 3.38
CA THR A 537 5.79 -25.28 2.52
C THR A 537 5.39 -26.16 1.33
N GLY A 538 6.12 -27.24 1.08
CA GLY A 538 5.86 -28.20 -0.01
C GLY A 538 6.91 -28.18 -1.12
N GLY A 539 7.86 -27.25 -1.07
CA GLY A 539 8.97 -27.15 -2.02
C GLY A 539 9.76 -25.86 -1.85
N PHE A 540 10.96 -25.79 -2.45
CA PHE A 540 11.79 -24.58 -2.48
C PHE A 540 11.24 -23.45 -3.35
N ASN A 541 10.15 -23.70 -4.07
CA ASN A 541 9.42 -22.77 -4.94
C ASN A 541 7.95 -22.59 -4.50
N VAL A 542 7.57 -23.12 -3.34
CA VAL A 542 6.23 -22.93 -2.75
C VAL A 542 6.41 -21.98 -1.58
N TRP A 543 5.94 -20.75 -1.74
CA TRP A 543 6.12 -19.69 -0.75
C TRP A 543 5.05 -19.76 0.33
N GLY A 544 5.44 -19.53 1.57
CA GLY A 544 4.55 -19.35 2.71
C GLY A 544 5.16 -18.38 3.71
N THR A 545 4.47 -18.14 4.82
CA THR A 545 4.94 -17.24 5.88
C THR A 545 5.14 -17.99 7.20
N HIS A 546 6.12 -17.56 7.99
CA HIS A 546 6.33 -18.04 9.36
C HIS A 546 6.70 -16.87 10.26
N THR A 547 6.00 -16.72 11.38
CA THR A 547 6.20 -15.61 12.32
C THR A 547 6.90 -16.07 13.57
N VAL A 548 7.95 -15.35 13.97
CA VAL A 548 8.77 -15.64 15.13
C VAL A 548 8.87 -14.41 16.01
N ASN A 549 8.59 -14.56 17.29
CA ASN A 549 8.72 -13.47 18.26
C ASN A 549 10.16 -13.41 18.78
N ALA A 550 10.83 -12.27 18.58
CA ALA A 550 12.20 -12.05 19.01
C ALA A 550 12.34 -10.77 19.84
N LEU A 551 13.13 -10.82 20.91
CA LEU A 551 13.54 -9.63 21.65
C LEU A 551 14.54 -8.84 20.81
N ILE A 552 14.32 -7.53 20.66
CA ILE A 552 15.19 -6.66 19.88
C ILE A 552 15.50 -5.41 20.69
N GLU A 553 16.77 -5.02 20.70
CA GLU A 553 17.21 -3.74 21.28
C GLU A 553 16.95 -2.57 20.34
N PRO A 554 16.73 -1.35 20.85
CA PRO A 554 16.55 -0.18 20.01
C PRO A 554 17.85 0.21 19.29
N GLY A 555 17.70 0.81 18.13
CA GLY A 555 18.81 1.32 17.34
C GLY A 555 18.37 1.63 15.92
N ASP A 556 19.18 2.43 15.22
CA ASP A 556 18.98 2.69 13.79
C ASP A 556 19.49 1.55 12.93
N SER A 557 20.44 0.76 13.41
CA SER A 557 21.15 -0.24 12.61
C SER A 557 21.10 -1.62 13.26
N ILE A 558 19.89 -2.16 13.38
CA ILE A 558 19.68 -3.51 13.90
C ILE A 558 19.88 -4.54 12.80
N ILE A 559 20.53 -5.64 13.17
CA ILE A 559 20.79 -6.78 12.31
C ILE A 559 19.90 -7.94 12.75
N ILE A 560 19.15 -8.49 11.80
CA ILE A 560 18.49 -9.79 11.94
C ILE A 560 19.29 -10.81 11.12
N LYS A 561 19.87 -11.79 11.81
CA LYS A 561 20.70 -12.83 11.22
C LYS A 561 20.03 -14.19 11.31
N LEU A 562 19.85 -14.83 10.17
CA LEU A 562 19.36 -16.21 10.07
C LEU A 562 20.56 -17.15 9.94
N VAL A 563 20.71 -18.14 10.81
CA VAL A 563 21.85 -19.06 10.78
C VAL A 563 21.36 -20.50 10.76
N SER A 564 21.69 -21.20 9.66
CA SER A 564 21.52 -22.65 9.63
C SER A 564 22.74 -23.35 10.22
N SER A 565 22.53 -24.19 11.24
CA SER A 565 23.62 -24.73 12.06
C SER A 565 23.95 -26.21 11.80
N SER A 566 23.00 -26.98 11.27
CA SER A 566 23.17 -28.45 11.12
C SER A 566 22.53 -29.05 9.87
N GLU A 567 21.79 -28.25 9.10
CA GLU A 567 21.11 -28.67 7.87
C GLU A 567 21.06 -27.51 6.85
N GLN A 568 20.53 -27.74 5.66
CA GLN A 568 20.27 -26.63 4.74
C GLN A 568 19.10 -25.79 5.29
N GLY A 569 19.20 -24.46 5.20
CA GLY A 569 18.09 -23.57 5.56
C GLY A 569 17.03 -23.45 4.45
N PRO A 570 15.85 -22.88 4.76
CA PRO A 570 14.83 -22.60 3.75
C PRO A 570 15.29 -21.47 2.81
N ASN A 571 14.66 -21.34 1.64
CA ASN A 571 14.78 -20.11 0.86
C ASN A 571 14.05 -18.99 1.59
N ILE A 572 14.67 -17.81 1.71
CA ILE A 572 14.09 -16.65 2.37
C ILE A 572 13.92 -15.55 1.34
N ASP A 573 12.70 -15.06 1.20
CA ASP A 573 12.34 -14.01 0.26
C ASP A 573 12.39 -12.64 0.96
N SER A 574 11.64 -12.50 2.05
CA SER A 574 11.54 -11.22 2.76
C SER A 574 11.29 -11.40 4.25
N ILE A 575 11.51 -10.32 4.99
CA ILE A 575 11.32 -10.22 6.44
C ILE A 575 10.47 -8.99 6.72
N THR A 576 9.36 -9.17 7.44
CA THR A 576 8.58 -8.07 8.02
C THR A 576 8.78 -8.00 9.53
N VAL A 577 8.99 -6.80 10.07
CA VAL A 577 9.19 -6.52 11.49
C VAL A 577 8.00 -5.72 12.01
N ARG A 578 7.19 -6.31 12.89
CA ARG A 578 6.05 -5.64 13.53
C ARG A 578 6.11 -5.76 15.04
N GLN A 579 5.37 -4.90 15.72
CA GLN A 579 5.18 -4.95 17.16
C GLN A 579 4.06 -5.91 17.54
#